data_AF-A0A6L9AAR5-F1
#
_entry.id   AF-A0A6L9AAR5-F1
#
_cell.length_a   1.000
_cell.length_b   1.000
_cell.length_c   1.000
_cell.angle_alpha   90.00
_cell.angle_beta   90.00
_cell.angle_gamma   90.00
#
_symmetry.space_group_name_H-M   'P 1'
#
loop_
_entity.id
_entity.type
_entity.pdbx_description
1 polymer ?
#
loop_
_entity_poly.entity_id
_entity_poly.type
_entity_poly.pdbx_seq_one_letter_code
_entity_poly.pdbx_strand_id
1 'polypeptide(L)'
;MGRTKSPVNTELNVEVPLSDNINVNLNAMTQHRMEIMQQFGDGLPYERDRIVHEARFYMAQSAESMLEAGKRLIILKENEPHGDFTNILENELGLAPQVARRMMQASMKFLGEGDEPTKRSTLSVL
;
A
#
# COMPACT_ATOMS: atom_id res chain seq x y z
N MET A 1 5.24 -64.77 1.00
CA MET A 1 6.12 -64.30 -0.10
C MET A 1 5.64 -62.91 -0.50
N GLY A 2 6.31 -61.78 -0.42
CA GLY A 2 7.59 -61.32 0.10
C GLY A 2 7.64 -59.84 -0.31
N ARG A 3 7.48 -58.89 0.64
CA ARG A 3 7.57 -57.46 0.31
C ARG A 3 9.06 -57.10 0.22
N THR A 4 9.55 -56.85 -0.98
CA THR A 4 10.91 -56.34 -1.20
C THR A 4 10.96 -54.88 -0.75
N LYS A 5 11.52 -54.62 0.44
CA LYS A 5 12.00 -53.28 0.79
C LYS A 5 13.36 -53.09 0.14
N SER A 6 13.43 -52.33 -0.95
CA SER A 6 14.69 -51.76 -1.42
C SER A 6 15.16 -50.71 -0.40
N PRO A 7 16.40 -50.74 0.10
CA PRO A 7 16.91 -49.66 0.91
C PRO A 7 17.17 -48.47 -0.03
N VAL A 8 16.48 -47.36 0.19
CA VAL A 8 16.90 -46.07 -0.34
C VAL A 8 18.13 -45.67 0.48
N ASN A 9 19.31 -46.04 -0.01
CA ASN A 9 20.55 -45.37 0.38
C ASN A 9 20.55 -44.02 -0.35
N THR A 10 20.08 -42.98 0.31
CA THR A 10 20.40 -41.61 -0.11
C THR A 10 21.82 -41.34 0.36
N GLU A 11 22.80 -41.80 -0.41
CA GLU A 11 24.13 -41.23 -0.35
C GLU A 11 23.97 -39.74 -0.67
N LEU A 12 24.27 -38.89 0.30
CA LEU A 12 24.44 -37.46 0.14
C LEU A 12 25.66 -37.24 -0.76
N ASN A 13 25.48 -37.45 -2.06
CA ASN A 13 26.52 -37.19 -3.03
C ASN A 13 26.68 -35.68 -3.15
N VAL A 14 27.92 -35.28 -2.92
CA VAL A 14 28.46 -33.93 -2.93
C VAL A 14 28.32 -33.32 -4.34
N GLU A 15 28.03 -32.01 -4.35
CA GLU A 15 28.11 -31.11 -5.51
C GLU A 15 27.11 -31.35 -6.66
N VAL A 16 25.86 -30.93 -6.44
CA VAL A 16 25.07 -30.34 -7.53
C VAL A 16 25.67 -28.95 -7.78
N PRO A 17 26.24 -28.65 -8.97
CA PRO A 17 26.73 -27.30 -9.24
C PRO A 17 25.56 -26.33 -9.11
N LEU A 18 25.71 -25.34 -8.22
CA LEU A 18 24.73 -24.28 -8.02
C LEU A 18 24.60 -23.55 -9.37
N SER A 19 23.52 -23.82 -10.09
CA SER A 19 23.36 -23.47 -11.49
C SER A 19 23.62 -21.98 -11.74
N ASP A 20 24.45 -21.65 -12.74
CA ASP A 20 24.92 -20.28 -13.05
C ASP A 20 23.79 -19.25 -13.16
N ASN A 21 22.58 -19.69 -13.52
CA ASN A 21 21.38 -18.85 -13.58
C ASN A 21 20.94 -18.28 -12.21
N ILE A 22 21.14 -19.03 -11.12
CA ILE A 22 20.79 -18.60 -9.76
C ILE A 22 21.72 -17.46 -9.34
N ASN A 23 23.02 -17.57 -9.65
CA ASN A 23 24.02 -16.56 -9.33
C ASN A 23 23.75 -15.23 -10.05
N VAL A 24 23.43 -15.29 -11.35
CA VAL A 24 23.07 -14.10 -12.15
C VAL A 24 21.82 -13.41 -11.58
N ASN A 25 20.78 -14.18 -11.25
CA ASN A 25 19.54 -13.62 -10.71
C ASN A 25 19.74 -13.02 -9.30
N LEU A 26 20.53 -13.69 -8.45
CA LEU A 26 20.86 -13.19 -7.11
C LEU A 26 21.64 -11.86 -7.17
N ASN A 27 22.56 -11.73 -8.13
CA ASN A 27 23.30 -10.50 -8.36
C ASN A 27 22.38 -9.38 -8.84
N ALA A 28 21.50 -9.64 -9.80
CA ALA A 28 20.53 -8.66 -10.30
C ALA A 28 19.57 -8.18 -9.19
N MET A 29 19.07 -9.09 -8.35
CA MET A 29 18.19 -8.74 -7.24
C MET A 29 18.92 -7.92 -6.16
N THR A 30 20.21 -8.20 -5.93
CA THR A 30 21.04 -7.44 -4.99
C THR A 30 21.29 -6.02 -5.51
N GLN A 31 21.62 -5.87 -6.80
CA GLN A 31 21.77 -4.58 -7.46
C GLN A 31 20.50 -3.74 -7.36
N HIS A 32 19.35 -4.33 -7.71
CA HIS A 32 18.07 -3.65 -7.66
C HIS A 32 17.72 -3.15 -6.24
N ARG A 33 17.98 -3.97 -5.21
CA ARG A 33 17.78 -3.53 -3.81
C ARG A 33 18.68 -2.35 -3.44
N MET A 34 19.93 -2.36 -3.88
CA MET A 34 20.87 -1.26 -3.63
C MET A 34 20.42 0.04 -4.32
N GLU A 35 19.93 -0.05 -5.56
CA GLU A 35 19.37 1.11 -6.29
C GLU A 35 18.17 1.72 -5.55
N ILE A 36 17.23 0.88 -5.10
CA ILE A 36 16.05 1.35 -4.35
C ILE A 36 16.47 2.00 -3.02
N MET A 37 17.43 1.41 -2.32
CA MET A 37 17.96 1.99 -1.08
C MET A 37 18.75 3.28 -1.32
N GLN A 38 19.42 3.43 -2.46
CA GLN A 38 20.08 4.68 -2.83
C GLN A 38 19.05 5.78 -3.15
N GLN A 39 17.94 5.43 -3.80
CA GLN A 39 16.92 6.40 -4.21
C GLN A 39 15.97 6.80 -3.07
N PHE A 40 15.57 5.87 -2.21
CA PHE A 40 14.52 6.06 -1.19
C PHE A 40 14.95 5.75 0.24
N GLY A 41 16.18 5.26 0.45
CA GLY A 41 16.66 4.84 1.77
C GLY A 41 17.26 5.97 2.62
N ASP A 42 17.28 7.20 2.12
CA ASP A 42 17.82 8.39 2.81
C ASP A 42 19.26 8.22 3.32
N GLY A 43 20.06 7.40 2.63
CA GLY A 43 21.44 7.08 3.02
C GLY A 43 21.56 6.15 4.24
N LEU A 44 20.44 5.65 4.76
CA LEU A 44 20.40 4.72 5.88
C LEU A 44 20.33 3.26 5.40
N PRO A 45 20.96 2.31 6.10
CA PRO A 45 20.78 0.89 5.83
C PRO A 45 19.32 0.46 5.93
N TYR A 46 18.99 -0.64 5.25
CA TYR A 46 17.66 -1.24 5.35
C TYR A 46 17.44 -1.79 6.75
N GLU A 47 16.44 -1.24 7.44
CA GLU A 47 15.96 -1.73 8.72
C GLU A 47 14.43 -1.84 8.64
N ARG A 48 13.92 -3.07 8.70
CA ARG A 48 12.50 -3.36 8.46
C ARG A 48 11.59 -2.54 9.38
N ASP A 49 11.89 -2.50 10.67
CA ASP A 49 11.01 -1.88 11.66
C ASP A 49 10.95 -0.36 11.48
N ARG A 50 12.09 0.26 11.16
CA ARG A 50 12.17 1.68 10.80
C ARG A 50 11.27 2.01 9.61
N ILE A 51 11.44 1.31 8.49
CA ILE A 51 10.66 1.55 7.27
C ILE A 51 9.15 1.31 7.51
N VAL A 52 8.78 0.31 8.31
CA VAL A 52 7.38 0.05 8.66
C VAL A 52 6.81 1.18 9.52
N HIS A 53 7.56 1.72 10.48
CA HIS A 53 7.12 2.84 11.30
C HIS A 53 6.98 4.13 10.50
N GLU A 54 7.95 4.45 9.65
CA GLU A 54 7.90 5.60 8.73
C GLU A 54 6.69 5.50 7.81
N ALA A 55 6.47 4.33 7.20
CA ALA A 55 5.29 4.11 6.35
C ALA A 55 3.98 4.30 7.11
N ARG A 56 3.86 3.76 8.33
CA ARG A 56 2.66 3.96 9.17
C ARG A 56 2.43 5.42 9.51
N PHE A 57 3.49 6.15 9.84
CA PHE A 57 3.44 7.57 10.15
C PHE A 57 2.88 8.35 8.95
N TYR A 58 3.45 8.17 7.76
CA TYR A 58 2.98 8.86 6.56
C TYR A 58 1.57 8.43 6.14
N MET A 59 1.20 7.17 6.32
CA MET A 59 -0.17 6.71 6.05
C MET A 59 -1.19 7.38 6.98
N ALA A 60 -0.87 7.53 8.27
CA ALA A 60 -1.74 8.22 9.22
C ALA A 60 -1.90 9.71 8.85
N GLN A 61 -0.78 10.40 8.62
CA GLN A 61 -0.80 11.81 8.21
C GLN A 61 -1.52 12.02 6.87
N SER A 62 -1.33 11.11 5.91
CA SER A 62 -2.00 11.16 4.61
C SER A 62 -3.51 10.94 4.75
N ALA A 63 -3.93 9.99 5.59
CA ALA A 63 -5.35 9.74 5.84
C ALA A 63 -6.03 10.95 6.48
N GLU A 64 -5.41 11.56 7.49
CA GLU A 64 -5.92 12.77 8.14
C GLU A 64 -6.03 13.94 7.16
N SER A 65 -4.96 14.19 6.40
CA SER A 65 -4.92 15.26 5.39
C SER A 65 -5.98 15.05 4.30
N MET A 66 -6.19 13.80 3.86
CA MET A 66 -7.21 13.44 2.87
C MET A 66 -8.63 13.71 3.39
N LEU A 67 -8.93 13.36 4.65
CA LEU A 67 -10.25 13.62 5.25
C LEU A 67 -10.50 15.12 5.45
N GLU A 68 -9.49 15.87 5.90
CA GLU A 68 -9.62 17.33 6.02
C GLU A 68 -9.79 18.00 4.66
N ALA A 69 -9.08 17.54 3.61
CA ALA A 69 -9.29 18.01 2.25
C ALA A 69 -10.70 17.70 1.75
N GLY A 70 -11.21 16.49 1.99
CA GLY A 70 -12.57 16.12 1.60
C GLY A 70 -13.65 16.99 2.25
N LYS A 71 -13.45 17.49 3.49
CA LYS A 71 -14.32 18.53 4.07
C LYS A 71 -14.33 19.83 3.26
N ARG A 72 -13.18 20.29 2.76
CA ARG A 72 -13.10 21.52 1.93
C ARG A 72 -13.76 21.31 0.59
N LEU A 73 -13.65 20.11 0.02
CA LEU A 73 -14.35 19.75 -1.21
C LEU A 73 -15.88 19.78 -1.04
N ILE A 74 -16.40 19.35 0.13
CA ILE A 74 -17.83 19.48 0.44
C ILE A 74 -18.22 20.96 0.47
N ILE A 75 -17.45 21.79 1.18
CA ILE A 75 -17.72 23.24 1.25
C ILE A 75 -17.74 23.85 -0.16
N LEU A 76 -16.74 23.58 -1.00
CA LEU A 76 -16.68 24.07 -2.37
C LEU A 76 -17.90 23.62 -3.18
N LYS A 77 -18.29 22.35 -3.06
CA LYS A 77 -19.43 21.79 -3.80
C LYS A 77 -20.76 22.45 -3.45
N GLU A 78 -20.93 22.89 -2.19
CA GLU A 78 -22.15 23.57 -1.74
C GLU A 78 -22.17 25.06 -2.11
N ASN A 79 -21.01 25.68 -2.35
CA ASN A 79 -20.91 27.12 -2.62
C ASN A 79 -20.71 27.45 -4.10
N GLU A 80 -20.23 26.51 -4.91
CA GLU A 80 -19.92 26.73 -6.32
C GLU A 80 -20.93 26.06 -7.26
N PRO A 81 -21.29 26.69 -8.39
CA PRO A 81 -22.00 26.02 -9.47
C PRO A 81 -21.28 24.75 -9.93
N HIS A 82 -22.01 23.77 -10.45
CA HIS A 82 -21.43 22.48 -10.82
C HIS A 82 -20.27 22.59 -11.84
N GLY A 83 -20.36 23.53 -12.79
CA GLY A 83 -19.31 23.79 -13.77
C GLY A 83 -18.03 24.33 -13.12
N ASP A 84 -18.17 25.34 -12.27
CA ASP A 84 -17.04 25.97 -11.57
C ASP A 84 -16.39 25.00 -10.59
N PHE A 85 -17.18 24.22 -9.85
CA PHE A 85 -16.68 23.15 -8.99
C PHE A 85 -15.85 22.14 -9.78
N THR A 86 -16.34 21.70 -10.94
CA THR A 86 -15.61 20.73 -11.79
C THR A 86 -14.30 21.34 -12.32
N ASN A 87 -14.35 22.61 -12.72
CA ASN A 87 -13.16 23.35 -13.17
C ASN A 87 -12.11 23.47 -12.06
N ILE A 88 -12.50 23.80 -10.82
CA ILE A 88 -11.60 23.86 -9.66
C ILE A 88 -10.95 22.49 -9.40
N LEU A 89 -11.73 21.42 -9.43
CA LEU A 89 -11.21 20.07 -9.22
C LEU A 89 -10.12 19.72 -10.23
N GLU A 90 -10.39 19.93 -11.51
CA GLU A 90 -9.50 19.46 -12.58
C GLU A 90 -8.30 20.39 -12.79
N ASN A 91 -8.51 21.71 -12.77
CA ASN A 91 -7.49 22.67 -13.18
C ASN A 91 -6.72 23.31 -12.01
N GLU A 92 -7.32 23.42 -10.82
CA GLU A 92 -6.63 24.00 -9.66
C GLU A 92 -6.11 22.94 -8.70
N LEU A 93 -6.88 21.87 -8.48
CA LEU A 93 -6.53 20.81 -7.53
C LEU A 93 -5.91 19.57 -8.20
N GLY A 94 -6.02 19.44 -9.52
CA GLY A 94 -5.52 18.26 -10.25
C GLY A 94 -6.20 16.95 -9.82
N LEU A 95 -7.45 17.03 -9.34
CA LEU A 95 -8.22 15.91 -8.84
C LEU A 95 -9.28 15.47 -9.85
N ALA A 96 -9.25 14.17 -10.18
CA ALA A 96 -10.34 13.57 -10.93
C ALA A 96 -11.65 13.64 -10.11
N PRO A 97 -12.81 13.91 -10.73
CA PRO A 97 -14.09 14.03 -10.02
C PRO A 97 -14.47 12.80 -9.17
N GLN A 98 -14.07 11.60 -9.59
CA GLN A 98 -14.34 10.37 -8.83
C GLN A 98 -13.52 10.30 -7.53
N VAL A 99 -12.29 10.82 -7.53
CA VAL A 99 -11.42 10.87 -6.35
C VAL A 99 -11.99 11.88 -5.37
N ALA A 100 -12.31 13.09 -5.84
CA ALA A 100 -12.96 14.13 -5.03
C ALA A 100 -14.23 13.61 -4.37
N ARG A 101 -15.09 12.90 -5.12
CA ARG A 101 -16.30 12.27 -4.58
C ARG A 101 -16.01 11.28 -3.46
N ARG A 102 -15.01 10.40 -3.63
CA ARG A 102 -14.63 9.41 -2.60
C ARG A 102 -14.08 10.09 -1.35
N MET A 103 -13.28 11.15 -1.52
CA MET A 103 -12.75 11.94 -0.40
C MET A 103 -13.87 12.62 0.38
N MET A 104 -14.83 13.26 -0.30
CA MET A 104 -16.01 13.84 0.35
C MET A 104 -16.83 12.79 1.11
N GLN A 105 -17.09 11.63 0.49
CA GLN A 105 -17.81 10.52 1.13
C GLN A 105 -17.09 9.97 2.35
N ALA A 106 -15.78 9.75 2.26
CA ALA A 106 -14.97 9.30 3.38
C ALA A 106 -15.00 10.33 4.52
N SER A 107 -14.90 11.62 4.20
CA SER A 107 -14.95 12.69 5.19
C SER A 107 -16.29 12.73 5.92
N MET A 108 -17.41 12.64 5.19
CA MET A 108 -18.74 12.54 5.83
C MET A 108 -18.85 11.29 6.71
N LYS A 109 -18.34 10.14 6.25
CA LYS A 109 -18.43 8.89 6.99
C LYS A 109 -17.60 8.86 8.27
N PHE A 110 -16.37 9.39 8.22
CA PHE A 110 -15.41 9.26 9.33
C PHE A 110 -15.33 10.50 10.22
N LEU A 111 -15.74 11.67 9.72
CA LEU A 111 -15.72 12.93 10.47
C LEU A 111 -17.11 13.54 10.67
N GLY A 112 -18.10 13.16 9.86
CA GLY A 112 -19.45 13.75 9.86
C GLY A 112 -20.38 13.20 10.95
N GLU A 113 -19.97 12.18 11.70
CA GLU A 113 -20.73 11.64 12.82
C GLU A 113 -20.35 12.39 14.10
N GLY A 114 -21.20 13.34 14.51
CA GLY A 114 -21.35 13.63 15.92
C GLY A 114 -22.04 12.45 16.59
N ASP A 115 -21.32 11.72 17.45
CA ASP A 115 -21.83 10.92 18.58
C ASP A 115 -22.94 9.86 18.36
N GLU A 116 -23.13 9.30 17.16
CA GLU A 116 -23.95 8.09 17.01
C GLU A 116 -23.11 6.92 16.50
N PRO A 117 -22.97 5.81 17.25
CA PRO A 117 -22.13 4.70 16.85
C PRO A 117 -22.66 4.11 15.55
N THR A 118 -21.87 4.27 14.48
CA THR A 118 -22.10 3.61 13.18
C THR A 118 -22.37 2.14 13.45
N LYS A 119 -23.62 1.70 13.25
CA LYS A 119 -24.00 0.29 13.38
C LYS A 119 -23.09 -0.51 12.45
N ARG A 120 -22.13 -1.22 13.03
CA ARG A 120 -21.20 -2.12 12.32
C ARG A 120 -22.04 -2.98 11.38
N SER A 121 -21.84 -2.81 10.08
CA SER A 121 -22.47 -3.66 9.06
C SER A 121 -22.03 -5.11 9.32
N THR A 122 -22.96 -5.92 9.80
CA THR A 122 -22.80 -7.34 10.16
C THR A 122 -22.83 -8.24 8.92
N LEU A 123 -22.10 -7.89 7.85
CA LEU A 123 -21.99 -8.71 6.65
C LEU A 123 -20.55 -9.07 6.33
N SER A 124 -19.88 -9.69 7.31
CA SER A 124 -18.65 -10.47 7.08
C SER A 124 -18.64 -11.73 7.94
N VAL A 125 -19.79 -12.40 8.03
CA VAL A 125 -19.85 -13.81 8.40
C VAL A 125 -20.71 -14.48 7.33
N LEU A 126 -20.06 -15.01 6.31
CA LEU A 126 -20.46 -16.14 5.47
C LEU A 126 -19.20 -16.65 4.75
#